data_AF-A0A1M6XA89-F1
#
_entry.id   AF-A0A1M6XA89-F1
#
_cell.length_a   1.000
_cell.length_b   1.000
_cell.length_c   1.000
_cell.angle_alpha   90.00
_cell.angle_beta   90.00
_cell.angle_gamma   90.00
#
_symmetry.space_group_name_H-M   'P 1'
#
loop_
_entity.id
_entity.type
_entity.pdbx_description
1 polymer ?
#
loop_
_entity_poly.entity_id
_entity_poly.type
_entity_poly.pdbx_seq_one_letter_code
_entity_poly.pdbx_strand_id
1 'polypeptide(L)'
;MSSTDYNKWAEKRVDELIHSQVKKDNCYDEELIREYLIFAQYSRKGDALINFFKENNNDSNLFKVIIKILLDESEDYSNDARYSAAGVIHLFNLEILRKHKKELLYAQKYELINLRPFSDKNIPNWLHEGISSEI
;
A
#
# COMPACT_ATOMS: atom_id res chain seq x y z
N MET A 1 6.98 0.90 -27.41
CA MET A 1 5.89 1.86 -27.14
C MET A 1 6.54 3.22 -26.95
N SER A 2 6.01 4.30 -27.54
CA SER A 2 6.55 5.64 -27.25
C SER A 2 6.13 6.05 -25.82
N SER A 3 6.89 6.95 -25.18
CA SER A 3 6.53 7.48 -23.85
C SER A 3 5.16 8.16 -23.85
N THR A 4 4.78 8.78 -24.96
CA THR A 4 3.46 9.40 -25.15
C THR A 4 2.33 8.38 -25.21
N ASP A 5 2.55 7.22 -25.84
CA ASP A 5 1.54 6.16 -25.91
C ASP A 5 1.36 5.46 -24.56
N TYR A 6 2.45 5.30 -23.79
CA TYR A 6 2.40 4.79 -22.42
C TYR A 6 1.57 5.67 -21.49
N ASN A 7 1.82 6.99 -21.51
CA ASN A 7 1.09 7.90 -20.63
C ASN A 7 -0.41 7.93 -20.94
N LYS A 8 -0.80 7.94 -22.22
CA LYS A 8 -2.22 7.89 -22.62
C LYS A 8 -2.90 6.59 -22.19
N TRP A 9 -2.20 5.47 -22.33
CA TRP A 9 -2.69 4.17 -21.87
C TRP A 9 -2.87 4.14 -20.34
N ALA A 10 -1.87 4.63 -19.59
CA ALA A 10 -1.91 4.67 -18.13
C ALA A 10 -3.05 5.58 -17.61
N GLU A 11 -3.26 6.75 -18.23
CA GLU A 11 -4.39 7.62 -17.87
C GLU A 11 -5.75 6.95 -18.11
N LYS A 12 -5.92 6.26 -19.23
CA LYS A 12 -7.13 5.49 -19.50
C LYS A 12 -7.32 4.37 -18.47
N ARG A 13 -6.23 3.69 -18.09
CA ARG A 13 -6.29 2.61 -17.10
C ARG A 13 -6.72 3.14 -15.73
N VAL A 14 -6.20 4.30 -15.32
CA VAL A 14 -6.63 4.97 -14.08
C VAL A 14 -8.12 5.32 -14.12
N ASP A 15 -8.62 5.84 -15.25
CA ASP A 15 -10.05 6.12 -15.39
C ASP A 15 -10.89 4.84 -15.26
N GLU A 16 -10.48 3.71 -15.86
CA GLU A 16 -11.17 2.42 -15.70
C GLU A 16 -11.16 1.94 -14.24
N LEU A 17 -10.01 2.05 -13.57
CA LEU A 17 -9.84 1.63 -12.18
C LEU A 17 -10.76 2.42 -11.25
N ILE A 18 -10.82 3.75 -11.37
CA ILE A 18 -11.68 4.62 -10.52
C ILE A 18 -13.16 4.21 -10.58
N HIS A 19 -13.62 3.67 -11.72
CA HIS A 19 -15.01 3.23 -11.89
C HIS A 19 -15.21 1.72 -11.62
N SER A 20 -14.15 0.99 -11.28
CA SER A 20 -14.21 -0.44 -11.01
C SER A 20 -14.80 -0.75 -9.63
N GLN A 21 -15.52 -1.86 -9.53
CA GLN A 21 -15.99 -2.36 -8.24
C GLN A 21 -14.88 -3.20 -7.59
N VAL A 22 -14.02 -2.55 -6.80
CA VAL A 22 -12.89 -3.20 -6.11
C VAL A 22 -13.28 -4.02 -4.88
N LYS A 23 -14.51 -3.85 -4.38
CA LYS A 23 -15.01 -4.53 -3.19
C LYS A 23 -16.33 -5.22 -3.46
N LYS A 24 -16.41 -6.51 -3.15
CA LYS A 24 -17.63 -7.32 -3.24
C LYS A 24 -17.76 -8.20 -2.02
N ASP A 25 -18.94 -8.24 -1.40
CA ASP A 25 -19.23 -9.07 -0.23
C ASP A 25 -18.20 -8.90 0.92
N ASN A 26 -17.75 -7.66 1.10
CA ASN A 26 -16.72 -7.26 2.07
C ASN A 26 -15.29 -7.79 1.81
N CYS A 27 -15.05 -8.37 0.65
CA CYS A 27 -13.74 -8.80 0.16
C CYS A 27 -13.24 -7.83 -0.91
N TYR A 28 -11.97 -7.42 -0.78
CA TYR A 28 -11.29 -6.63 -1.81
C TYR A 28 -10.66 -7.55 -2.83
N ASP A 29 -10.76 -7.16 -4.10
CA ASP A 29 -10.03 -7.80 -5.19
C ASP A 29 -8.57 -7.38 -5.12
N GLU A 30 -7.69 -8.32 -4.78
CA GLU A 30 -6.26 -8.06 -4.57
C GLU A 30 -5.56 -7.56 -5.82
N GLU A 31 -5.91 -8.09 -7.00
CA GLU A 31 -5.29 -7.68 -8.27
C GLU A 31 -5.64 -6.23 -8.59
N LEU A 32 -6.90 -5.85 -8.39
CA LEU A 32 -7.29 -4.44 -8.55
C LEU A 32 -6.62 -3.53 -7.52
N ILE A 33 -6.44 -3.98 -6.27
CA ILE A 33 -5.69 -3.19 -5.28
C ILE A 33 -4.21 -3.04 -5.67
N ARG A 34 -3.57 -4.09 -6.21
CA ARG A 34 -2.20 -3.98 -6.75
C ARG A 34 -2.14 -2.93 -7.85
N GLU A 35 -3.09 -2.94 -8.78
CA GLU A 35 -3.16 -1.93 -9.83
C GLU A 35 -3.40 -0.52 -9.29
N TYR A 36 -4.30 -0.35 -8.30
CA TYR A 36 -4.49 0.93 -7.64
C TYR A 36 -3.17 1.46 -7.05
N LEU A 37 -2.43 0.60 -6.34
CA LEU A 37 -1.15 0.94 -5.73
C LEU A 37 -0.10 1.34 -6.78
N ILE A 38 0.01 0.57 -7.86
CA ILE A 38 0.93 0.86 -8.97
C ILE A 38 0.57 2.22 -9.57
N PHE A 39 -0.65 2.37 -10.10
CA PHE A 39 -1.02 3.54 -10.88
C PHE A 39 -1.24 4.82 -10.06
N ALA A 40 -1.44 4.71 -8.75
CA ALA A 40 -1.47 5.86 -7.84
C ALA A 40 -0.20 6.72 -7.92
N GLN A 41 0.96 6.12 -8.23
CA GLN A 41 2.24 6.82 -8.31
C GLN A 41 2.61 7.32 -9.73
N TYR A 42 1.92 6.85 -10.77
CA TYR A 42 2.35 7.04 -12.17
C TYR A 42 1.63 8.16 -12.94
N SER A 43 0.55 8.74 -12.41
CA SER A 43 -0.24 9.72 -13.17
C SER A 43 -0.71 10.91 -12.32
N ARG A 44 -0.97 12.05 -12.99
CA ARG A 44 -1.65 13.21 -12.37
C ARG A 44 -3.05 12.87 -11.84
N LYS A 45 -3.65 11.77 -12.31
CA LYS A 45 -4.92 11.23 -11.82
C LYS A 45 -4.75 10.21 -10.69
N GLY A 46 -3.51 9.86 -10.35
CA GLY A 46 -3.17 8.92 -9.28
C GLY A 46 -3.63 9.41 -7.90
N ASP A 47 -3.81 10.72 -7.73
CA ASP A 47 -4.39 11.31 -6.51
C ASP A 47 -5.77 10.75 -6.19
N ALA A 48 -6.60 10.42 -7.19
CA ALA A 48 -7.91 9.80 -6.96
C ALA A 48 -7.76 8.39 -6.36
N LEU A 49 -6.76 7.63 -6.82
CA LEU A 49 -6.44 6.30 -6.29
C LEU A 49 -5.83 6.40 -4.88
N ILE A 50 -5.01 7.43 -4.59
CA ILE A 50 -4.54 7.72 -3.22
C ILE A 50 -5.70 8.10 -2.30
N ASN A 51 -6.64 8.92 -2.78
CA ASN A 51 -7.79 9.34 -2.01
C ASN A 51 -8.69 8.16 -1.62
N PHE A 52 -8.82 7.15 -2.48
CA PHE A 52 -9.50 5.90 -2.13
C PHE A 52 -8.94 5.28 -0.83
N PHE A 53 -7.61 5.22 -0.66
CA PHE A 53 -7.00 4.69 0.57
C PHE A 53 -7.25 5.60 1.79
N LYS A 54 -7.26 6.92 1.59
CA LYS A 54 -7.57 7.89 2.66
C LYS A 54 -9.02 7.78 3.12
N GLU A 55 -9.95 7.65 2.19
CA GLU A 55 -11.39 7.55 2.46
C GLU A 55 -11.74 6.21 3.14
N ASN A 56 -10.99 5.15 2.83
CA ASN A 56 -11.18 3.81 3.38
C ASN A 56 -10.17 3.47 4.49
N ASN A 57 -9.58 4.49 5.14
CA ASN A 57 -8.50 4.33 6.11
C ASN A 57 -8.89 3.62 7.43
N ASN A 58 -10.18 3.42 7.66
CA ASN A 58 -10.75 2.67 8.78
C ASN A 58 -11.20 1.25 8.38
N ASP A 59 -10.96 0.81 7.14
CA ASP A 59 -11.33 -0.53 6.68
C ASP A 59 -10.20 -1.54 6.95
N SER A 60 -10.42 -2.44 7.91
CA SER A 60 -9.45 -3.46 8.27
C SER A 60 -9.24 -4.53 7.19
N ASN A 61 -10.23 -4.81 6.34
CA ASN A 61 -10.08 -5.79 5.27
C ASN A 61 -9.23 -5.21 4.14
N LEU A 62 -9.40 -3.93 3.81
CA LEU A 62 -8.52 -3.24 2.87
C LEU A 62 -7.07 -3.28 3.37
N PHE A 63 -6.87 -2.94 4.64
CA PHE A 63 -5.54 -2.93 5.23
C PHE A 63 -4.86 -4.31 5.22
N LYS A 64 -5.62 -5.39 5.46
CA LYS A 64 -5.09 -6.76 5.35
C LYS A 64 -4.59 -7.08 3.95
N VAL A 65 -5.29 -6.65 2.91
CA VAL A 65 -4.84 -6.83 1.51
C VAL A 65 -3.56 -6.04 1.26
N ILE A 66 -3.48 -4.80 1.73
CA ILE A 66 -2.26 -3.96 1.58
C ILE A 66 -1.06 -4.60 2.29
N ILE A 67 -1.24 -5.10 3.51
CA ILE A 67 -0.18 -5.82 4.25
C ILE A 67 0.23 -7.10 3.52
N LYS A 68 -0.74 -7.87 3.01
CA LYS A 68 -0.46 -9.07 2.22
C LYS A 68 0.40 -8.73 1.00
N ILE A 69 0.04 -7.69 0.25
CA ILE A 69 0.80 -7.22 -0.91
C ILE A 69 2.22 -6.81 -0.49
N LEU A 70 2.36 -5.96 0.53
CA LEU A 70 3.68 -5.51 1.00
C LEU A 70 4.62 -6.68 1.36
N LEU A 71 4.07 -7.71 2.00
CA LEU A 71 4.81 -8.88 2.48
C LEU A 71 4.96 -10.00 1.43
N ASP A 72 4.45 -9.80 0.22
CA ASP A 72 4.56 -10.78 -0.85
C ASP A 72 5.96 -10.79 -1.46
N GLU A 73 6.88 -11.51 -0.81
CA GLU A 73 8.26 -11.71 -1.30
C GLU A 73 8.33 -12.64 -2.52
N SER A 74 7.23 -13.32 -2.87
CA SER A 74 7.17 -14.24 -4.02
C SER A 74 6.79 -13.55 -5.33
N GLU A 75 6.59 -12.23 -5.31
CA GLU A 75 6.19 -11.47 -6.49
C GLU A 75 7.31 -11.46 -7.55
N ASP A 76 7.12 -12.24 -8.62
CA ASP A 76 7.98 -12.28 -9.81
C ASP A 76 7.93 -10.98 -10.65
N TYR A 77 6.98 -10.08 -10.34
CA TYR A 77 6.81 -8.77 -10.96
C TYR A 77 7.57 -7.65 -10.22
N SER A 78 7.65 -6.48 -10.86
CA SER A 78 8.21 -5.26 -10.27
C SER A 78 7.73 -5.04 -8.83
N ASN A 79 8.64 -4.71 -7.92
CA ASN A 79 8.33 -4.34 -6.52
C ASN A 79 7.43 -3.09 -6.40
N ASP A 80 6.95 -2.51 -7.50
CA ASP A 80 6.14 -1.29 -7.53
C ASP A 80 4.88 -1.39 -6.64
N ALA A 81 4.15 -2.51 -6.69
CA ALA A 81 2.98 -2.70 -5.84
C ALA A 81 3.36 -2.69 -4.35
N ARG A 82 4.47 -3.33 -4.00
CA ARG A 82 4.99 -3.40 -2.62
C ARG A 82 5.50 -2.06 -2.13
N TYR A 83 6.25 -1.33 -2.97
CA TYR A 83 6.72 0.02 -2.66
C TYR A 83 5.54 0.97 -2.44
N SER A 84 4.53 0.91 -3.31
CA SER A 84 3.32 1.70 -3.16
C SER A 84 2.51 1.29 -1.93
N ALA A 85 2.44 0.00 -1.61
CA ALA A 85 1.78 -0.50 -0.40
C ALA A 85 2.42 0.10 0.87
N ALA A 86 3.75 0.07 0.97
CA ALA A 86 4.49 0.75 2.04
C ALA A 86 4.15 2.25 2.08
N GLY A 87 4.09 2.89 0.92
CA GLY A 87 3.78 4.31 0.76
C GLY A 87 2.41 4.74 1.29
N VAL A 88 1.39 3.86 1.30
CA VAL A 88 0.03 4.22 1.75
C VAL A 88 -0.30 3.80 3.19
N ILE A 89 0.53 2.97 3.83
CA ILE A 89 0.24 2.47 5.19
C ILE A 89 0.02 3.59 6.21
N HIS A 90 0.83 4.66 6.14
CA HIS A 90 0.74 5.78 7.08
C HIS A 90 -0.61 6.54 7.03
N LEU A 91 -1.43 6.31 6.00
CA LEU A 91 -2.75 6.91 5.84
C LEU A 91 -3.82 6.23 6.71
N PHE A 92 -3.57 5.00 7.18
CA PHE A 92 -4.54 4.18 7.91
C PHE A 92 -4.67 4.58 9.38
N ASN A 93 -5.84 4.30 9.95
CA ASN A 93 -6.13 4.61 11.34
C ASN A 93 -5.17 3.88 12.31
N LEU A 94 -4.72 4.60 13.33
CA LEU A 94 -3.79 4.12 14.35
C LEU A 94 -4.21 2.80 15.00
N GLU A 95 -5.51 2.58 15.24
CA GLU A 95 -6.01 1.33 15.83
C GLU A 95 -5.77 0.13 14.90
N ILE A 96 -5.96 0.30 13.59
CA ILE A 96 -5.69 -0.75 12.60
C ILE A 96 -4.19 -1.00 12.52
N LEU A 97 -3.38 0.06 12.46
CA LEU A 97 -1.92 -0.04 12.43
C LEU A 97 -1.39 -0.83 13.64
N ARG A 98 -1.88 -0.51 14.84
CA ARG A 98 -1.49 -1.20 16.07
C ARG A 98 -1.90 -2.68 16.10
N LYS A 99 -3.04 -3.04 15.50
CA LYS A 99 -3.47 -4.45 15.39
C LYS A 99 -2.53 -5.29 14.53
N HIS A 100 -1.86 -4.69 13.55
CA HIS A 100 -0.91 -5.34 12.64
C HIS A 100 0.55 -4.97 12.93
N LYS A 101 0.83 -4.63 14.20
CA LYS A 101 2.15 -4.16 14.63
C LYS A 101 3.29 -5.13 14.28
N LYS A 102 3.07 -6.45 14.37
CA LYS A 102 4.13 -7.45 14.12
C LYS A 102 4.55 -7.44 12.66
N GLU A 103 3.58 -7.41 11.75
CA GLU A 103 3.75 -7.32 10.31
C GLU A 103 4.45 -6.01 9.92
N LEU A 104 4.02 -4.89 10.50
CA LEU A 104 4.64 -3.58 10.27
C LEU A 104 6.08 -3.53 10.78
N LEU A 105 6.36 -4.13 11.95
CA LEU A 105 7.72 -4.20 12.50
C LEU A 105 8.63 -5.09 11.65
N TYR A 106 8.09 -6.19 11.11
CA TYR A 106 8.81 -7.03 10.15
C TYR A 106 9.17 -6.23 8.89
N ALA A 107 8.18 -5.58 8.26
CA ALA A 107 8.42 -4.78 7.06
C ALA A 107 9.36 -3.58 7.29
N GLN A 108 9.31 -2.96 8.48
CA GLN A 108 10.21 -1.87 8.84
C GLN A 108 11.69 -2.29 8.86
N LYS A 109 11.99 -3.60 8.95
CA LYS A 109 13.35 -4.15 8.93
C LYS A 109 13.86 -4.53 7.54
N TYR A 110 13.08 -4.35 6.48
CA TYR A 110 13.55 -4.63 5.13
C TYR A 110 14.82 -3.81 4.79
N GLU A 111 15.74 -4.45 4.06
CA GLU A 111 16.96 -3.79 3.58
C GLU A 111 16.63 -2.65 2.60
N LEU A 112 15.65 -2.90 1.71
CA LEU A 112 15.15 -1.89 0.77
C LEU A 112 14.28 -0.87 1.49
N ILE A 113 14.75 0.38 1.54
CA ILE A 113 14.06 1.47 2.23
C ILE A 113 12.64 1.73 1.71
N ASN A 114 12.39 1.51 0.41
CA ASN A 114 11.08 1.71 -0.21
C ASN A 114 10.03 0.68 0.23
N LEU A 115 10.45 -0.42 0.88
CA LEU A 115 9.53 -1.40 1.48
C LEU A 115 9.22 -1.08 2.95
N ARG A 116 9.87 -0.07 3.54
CA ARG A 116 9.63 0.32 4.93
C ARG A 116 8.38 1.19 5.01
N PRO A 117 7.35 0.81 5.80
CA PRO A 117 6.11 1.59 5.89
C PRO A 117 6.28 2.99 6.49
N PHE A 118 7.31 3.18 7.31
CA PHE A 118 7.62 4.45 7.95
C PHE A 118 9.04 4.88 7.60
N SER A 119 9.24 6.16 7.32
CA SER A 119 10.58 6.70 7.10
C SER A 119 11.38 6.69 8.41
N ASP A 120 12.70 6.53 8.31
CA ASP A 120 13.59 6.45 9.48
C ASP A 120 13.51 7.69 10.39
N LYS A 121 13.05 8.83 9.86
CA LYS A 121 12.84 10.09 10.61
C LYS A 121 11.50 10.14 11.35
N ASN A 122 10.52 9.32 10.95
CA ASN A 122 9.13 9.37 11.41
C ASN A 122 8.62 7.98 11.80
N ILE A 123 9.46 7.13 12.40
CA ILE A 123 9.01 5.84 12.92
C ILE A 123 8.17 6.08 14.18
N PRO A 124 6.91 5.60 14.25
CA PRO A 124 6.08 5.82 15.43
C PRO A 124 6.62 5.07 16.66
N ASN A 125 6.70 5.75 17.81
CA ASN A 125 7.19 5.15 19.07
C ASN A 125 6.49 3.83 19.42
N TRP A 126 5.18 3.77 19.21
CA TRP A 126 4.36 2.58 19.49
C TRP A 126 4.78 1.34 18.69
N LEU A 127 5.50 1.50 17.58
CA LEU A 127 6.02 0.39 16.79
C LEU A 127 7.12 -0.38 17.55
N HIS A 128 7.87 0.30 18.42
CA HIS A 128 8.96 -0.26 19.21
C HIS A 128 8.59 -0.54 20.68
N GLU A 129 7.54 0.09 21.20
CA GLU A 129 7.06 -0.13 22.57
C GLU A 129 6.79 -1.63 22.85
N GLY A 130 7.28 -2.19 23.96
CA GLY A 130 7.03 -3.60 24.31
C GLY A 130 7.96 -4.62 23.63
N ILE A 131 8.97 -4.20 22.89
CA ILE A 131 10.20 -4.98 22.76
C ILE A 131 11.02 -4.70 24.02
N SER A 132 10.67 -5.33 25.15
CA SER A 132 11.64 -5.44 26.23
C SER A 132 12.78 -6.28 25.68
N SER A 133 13.90 -5.62 25.39
CA SER A 133 15.18 -6.28 25.30
C SER A 133 15.55 -6.81 26.69
N GLU A 134 14.97 -7.95 27.07
CA GLU A 134 15.63 -8.88 27.96
C GLU A 134 16.42 -9.86 27.08
N ILE A 135 17.65 -9.50 26.74
CA ILE A 135 18.84 -10.37 26.75
C ILE A 135 20.05 -9.48 27.05
#